data_AF-A0A1H0HVY9-F1
#
_entry.id   AF-A0A1H0HVY9-F1
#
_cell.length_a   1.000
_cell.length_b   1.000
_cell.length_c   1.000
_cell.angle_alpha   90.00
_cell.angle_beta   90.00
_cell.angle_gamma   90.00
#
_symmetry.space_group_name_H-M   'P 1'
#
loop_
_entity.id
_entity.type
_entity.pdbx_description
1 polymer ?
#
loop_
_entity_poly.entity_id
_entity_poly.type
_entity_poly.pdbx_seq_one_letter_code
_entity_poly.pdbx_strand_id
1 'polypeptide(L)'
;MHRFIAIIFACLSLLSLGCGNHQQQDDILVPGDTLAISLSEYFDGHGTPNEQMLGHYILARTYAEMGEVSQALDEFQKAEACADTTATDCDRHLLARVHSQALLLQEEKTESTGGLIWIVGGLVFLTLLGVAGFLLKRKKKPQQHDSQENGIQENRIYESDVYLRFRDLSKHPLQSISRDDWNALEMAVDEYLPDFRKKVDPNHNMKDTDYRICMLIRLRFALSEVAAFMDITPQNLYSRRKQLLKSVFNIVGKPDEFDALIQE
;
A
#
# COMPACT_ATOMS: atom_id res chain seq x y z
N MET A 1 9.34 -49.28 -0.22
CA MET A 1 8.12 -49.02 -1.02
C MET A 1 6.80 -49.43 -0.35
N HIS A 2 6.76 -50.33 0.64
CA HIS A 2 5.48 -50.72 1.28
C HIS A 2 5.00 -49.83 2.45
N ARG A 3 5.81 -48.90 2.98
CA ARG A 3 5.40 -47.99 4.07
C ARG A 3 4.89 -46.62 3.59
N PHE A 4 5.20 -46.22 2.36
CA PHE A 4 4.72 -44.95 1.78
C PHE A 4 3.29 -45.05 1.20
N ILE A 5 2.88 -46.23 0.73
CA ILE A 5 1.53 -46.45 0.16
C ILE A 5 0.45 -46.44 1.27
N ALA A 6 0.81 -46.80 2.52
CA ALA A 6 -0.13 -46.81 3.63
C ALA A 6 -0.56 -45.40 4.11
N ILE A 7 0.31 -44.41 3.95
CA ILE A 7 0.03 -43.01 4.36
C ILE A 7 -0.90 -42.33 3.33
N ILE A 8 -0.71 -42.62 2.04
CA ILE A 8 -1.51 -42.04 0.97
C ILE A 8 -2.96 -42.61 0.98
N PHE A 9 -3.14 -43.88 1.32
CA PHE A 9 -4.49 -44.49 1.39
C PHE A 9 -5.30 -44.07 2.63
N ALA A 10 -4.66 -43.66 3.72
CA ALA A 10 -5.35 -43.18 4.92
C ALA A 10 -6.01 -41.80 4.71
N CYS A 11 -5.40 -40.92 3.91
CA CYS A 11 -5.95 -39.58 3.65
C CYS A 11 -7.13 -39.56 2.65
N LEU A 12 -7.25 -40.54 1.76
CA LEU A 12 -8.34 -40.57 0.76
C LEU A 12 -9.69 -41.08 1.28
N SER A 13 -9.71 -41.66 2.49
CA SER A 13 -10.93 -42.22 3.10
C SER A 13 -11.74 -41.19 3.92
N LEU A 14 -11.19 -40.00 4.17
CA LEU A 14 -11.82 -38.93 4.95
C LEU A 14 -12.50 -37.84 4.10
N LEU A 15 -12.47 -37.98 2.77
CA LEU A 15 -13.17 -37.08 1.84
C LEU A 15 -14.69 -37.35 1.72
N SER A 16 -15.22 -38.29 2.50
CA SER A 16 -16.66 -38.58 2.51
C SER A 16 -17.15 -38.68 3.95
N LEU A 17 -17.53 -37.54 4.55
CA LEU A 17 -18.76 -37.35 5.31
C LEU A 17 -18.78 -35.97 5.98
N GLY A 18 -19.61 -35.08 5.43
CA GLY A 18 -20.57 -34.23 6.15
C GLY A 18 -20.09 -33.26 7.25
N CYS A 19 -20.27 -31.97 6.94
CA CYS A 19 -20.63 -30.84 7.81
C CYS A 19 -20.81 -31.07 9.33
N GLY A 20 -20.21 -30.18 10.12
CA GLY A 20 -20.82 -29.65 11.34
C GLY A 20 -19.96 -29.74 12.61
N ASN A 21 -19.43 -28.60 13.03
CA ASN A 21 -18.62 -28.35 14.23
C ASN A 21 -19.21 -28.92 15.54
N HIS A 22 -18.40 -29.56 16.39
CA HIS A 22 -17.66 -28.97 17.53
C HIS A 22 -17.25 -30.06 18.54
N GLN A 23 -16.14 -29.80 19.24
CA GLN A 23 -15.54 -30.50 20.40
C GLN A 23 -14.51 -31.61 20.14
N GLN A 24 -13.25 -31.21 20.35
CA GLN A 24 -12.27 -31.81 21.29
C GLN A 24 -11.72 -33.21 20.99
N GLN A 25 -10.43 -33.28 20.60
CA GLN A 25 -9.54 -34.42 20.84
C GLN A 25 -8.08 -33.96 20.68
N ASP A 26 -7.19 -34.44 21.54
CA ASP A 26 -5.75 -34.14 21.59
C ASP A 26 -5.03 -34.35 20.24
N ASP A 27 -4.75 -33.27 19.52
CA ASP A 27 -3.89 -33.28 18.35
C ASP A 27 -2.44 -32.98 18.77
N ILE A 28 -1.53 -33.86 18.39
CA ILE A 28 -0.08 -33.61 18.38
C ILE A 28 0.15 -32.48 17.38
N LEU A 29 0.03 -31.24 17.87
CA LEU A 29 0.28 -30.02 17.12
C LEU A 29 1.77 -30.00 16.79
N VAL A 30 2.14 -30.39 15.57
CA VAL A 30 3.47 -30.05 15.04
C VAL A 30 3.41 -28.55 14.76
N PRO A 31 4.16 -27.71 15.48
CA PRO A 31 4.13 -26.28 15.25
C PRO A 31 4.68 -25.99 13.83
N GLY A 32 4.11 -24.97 13.17
CA GLY A 32 4.38 -24.69 11.75
C GLY A 32 5.86 -24.43 11.43
N ASP A 33 6.64 -24.04 12.44
CA ASP A 33 8.09 -23.89 12.42
C ASP A 33 8.82 -25.22 12.15
N THR A 34 8.42 -26.32 12.78
CA THR A 34 9.05 -27.64 12.69
C THR A 34 8.87 -28.23 11.30
N LEU A 35 7.70 -27.99 10.69
CA LEU A 35 7.44 -28.35 9.30
C LEU A 35 8.32 -27.54 8.34
N ALA A 36 8.42 -26.21 8.53
CA ALA A 36 9.21 -25.34 7.67
C ALA A 36 10.71 -25.67 7.72
N ILE A 37 11.23 -25.96 8.93
CA ILE A 37 12.63 -26.37 9.13
C ILE A 37 12.90 -27.69 8.40
N SER A 38 12.09 -28.73 8.66
CA SER A 38 12.29 -30.04 8.02
C SER A 38 12.15 -30.00 6.50
N LEU A 39 11.29 -29.13 5.98
CA LEU A 39 11.12 -28.91 4.54
C LEU A 39 12.36 -28.25 3.93
N SER A 40 12.92 -27.22 4.57
CA SER A 40 14.16 -26.57 4.13
C SER A 40 15.32 -27.56 4.12
N GLU A 41 15.53 -28.30 5.22
CA GLU A 41 16.61 -29.31 5.32
C GLU A 41 16.49 -30.40 4.25
N TYR A 42 15.27 -30.80 3.89
CA TYR A 42 15.05 -31.77 2.82
C TYR A 42 15.50 -31.22 1.46
N PHE A 43 15.11 -29.98 1.13
CA PHE A 43 15.47 -29.34 -0.14
C PHE A 43 16.96 -28.99 -0.21
N ASP A 44 17.61 -28.64 0.90
CA ASP A 44 19.06 -28.38 0.92
C ASP A 44 19.86 -29.60 0.44
N GLY A 45 19.40 -30.81 0.80
CA GLY A 45 20.06 -32.05 0.41
C GLY A 45 19.59 -32.66 -0.92
N HIS A 46 18.36 -32.37 -1.36
CA HIS A 46 17.71 -33.11 -2.46
C HIS A 46 16.99 -32.25 -3.50
N GLY A 47 16.84 -30.95 -3.26
CA GLY A 47 16.08 -30.03 -4.10
C GLY A 47 16.92 -29.39 -5.22
N THR A 48 16.22 -28.93 -6.25
CA THR A 48 16.75 -28.02 -7.27
C THR A 48 17.02 -26.62 -6.67
N PRO A 49 17.82 -25.75 -7.33
CA PRO A 49 18.05 -24.39 -6.84
C PRO A 49 16.76 -23.59 -6.59
N ASN A 50 15.72 -23.79 -7.41
CA ASN A 50 14.41 -23.18 -7.21
C ASN A 50 13.67 -23.75 -5.99
N GLU A 51 13.75 -25.06 -5.75
CA GLU A 51 13.13 -25.71 -4.58
C GLU A 51 13.86 -25.35 -3.28
N GLN A 52 15.19 -25.21 -3.32
CA GLN A 52 16.01 -24.70 -2.22
C GLN A 52 15.65 -23.24 -1.89
N MET A 53 15.54 -22.38 -2.91
CA MET A 53 15.05 -21.01 -2.75
C MET A 53 13.65 -20.97 -2.12
N LEU A 54 12.74 -21.86 -2.52
CA LEU A 54 11.40 -21.97 -1.96
C LEU A 54 11.42 -22.45 -0.50
N GLY A 55 12.26 -23.44 -0.17
CA GLY A 55 12.43 -23.96 1.18
C GLY A 55 12.87 -22.86 2.16
N HIS A 56 13.95 -22.15 1.84
CA HIS A 56 14.44 -21.04 2.65
C HIS A 56 13.45 -19.87 2.71
N TYR A 57 12.72 -19.57 1.62
CA TYR A 57 11.69 -18.54 1.63
C TYR A 57 10.53 -18.85 2.59
N ILE A 58 10.07 -20.10 2.62
CA ILE A 58 9.01 -20.53 3.54
C ILE A 58 9.51 -20.43 4.99
N LEU A 59 10.73 -20.88 5.26
CA LEU A 59 11.35 -20.79 6.58
C LEU A 59 11.53 -19.33 7.04
N ALA A 60 12.02 -18.45 6.16
CA ALA A 60 12.15 -17.03 6.43
C ALA A 60 10.82 -16.37 6.79
N ARG A 61 9.74 -16.74 6.10
CA ARG A 61 8.39 -16.26 6.44
C ARG A 61 7.90 -16.76 7.79
N THR A 62 8.17 -18.02 8.14
CA THR A 62 7.81 -18.52 9.47
C THR A 62 8.56 -17.78 10.58
N TYR A 63 9.86 -17.49 10.40
CA TYR A 63 10.62 -16.68 11.36
C TYR A 63 10.10 -15.24 11.43
N ALA A 64 9.70 -14.64 10.30
CA ALA A 64 9.10 -13.31 10.29
C ALA A 64 7.76 -13.29 11.03
N GLU A 65 6.90 -14.30 10.85
CA GLU A 65 5.61 -14.44 11.55
C GLU A 65 5.79 -14.65 13.06
N MET A 66 6.89 -15.29 13.48
CA MET A 66 7.28 -15.44 14.89
C MET A 66 7.94 -14.18 15.50
N GLY A 67 8.21 -13.15 14.69
CA GLY A 67 8.89 -11.93 15.12
C GLY A 67 10.42 -12.05 15.25
N GLU A 68 11.00 -13.15 14.77
CA GLU A 68 12.45 -13.39 14.76
C GLU A 68 13.11 -12.71 13.55
N VAL A 69 13.06 -11.38 13.51
CA VAL A 69 13.44 -10.56 12.34
C VAL A 69 14.86 -10.83 11.83
N SER A 70 15.82 -11.03 12.74
CA SER A 70 17.21 -11.28 12.31
C SER A 70 17.39 -12.65 11.66
N GLN A 71 16.79 -13.71 12.21
CA GLN A 71 16.83 -15.04 11.61
C GLN A 71 16.06 -15.07 10.29
N ALA A 72 14.92 -14.38 10.21
CA ALA A 72 14.17 -14.25 8.97
C ALA A 72 15.02 -13.62 7.85
N LEU A 73 15.75 -12.54 8.14
CA LEU A 73 16.63 -11.89 7.16
C LEU A 73 17.78 -12.80 6.71
N ASP A 74 18.39 -13.55 7.63
CA ASP A 74 19.45 -14.50 7.30
C ASP A 74 18.93 -15.61 6.37
N GLU A 75 17.72 -16.12 6.62
CA GLU A 75 17.09 -17.12 5.75
C GLU A 75 16.65 -16.54 4.39
N PHE A 76 16.20 -15.27 4.33
CA PHE A 76 15.95 -14.60 3.05
C PHE A 76 17.23 -14.49 2.22
N GLN A 77 18.37 -14.17 2.83
CA GLN A 77 19.66 -14.12 2.13
C GLN A 77 20.10 -15.49 1.61
N LYS A 78 19.83 -16.57 2.36
CA LYS A 78 20.06 -17.94 1.89
C LYS A 78 19.18 -18.26 0.68
N ALA A 79 17.90 -17.88 0.70
CA ALA A 79 17.00 -18.04 -0.43
C ALA A 79 17.52 -17.32 -1.69
N GLU A 80 18.03 -16.10 -1.55
CA GLU A 80 18.66 -15.35 -2.65
C GLU A 80 19.92 -16.05 -3.19
N ALA A 81 20.75 -16.60 -2.31
CA ALA A 81 21.97 -17.31 -2.69
C ALA A 81 21.71 -18.60 -3.49
N CYS A 82 20.53 -19.22 -3.31
CA CYS A 82 20.10 -20.38 -4.10
C CYS A 82 19.67 -20.01 -5.52
N ALA A 83 19.41 -18.74 -5.84
CA ALA A 83 18.88 -18.37 -7.15
C ALA A 83 19.96 -18.33 -8.23
N ASP A 84 19.92 -19.31 -9.14
CA ASP A 84 20.74 -19.27 -10.36
C ASP A 84 20.08 -18.42 -11.46
N THR A 85 20.33 -17.11 -11.42
CA THR A 85 19.74 -16.16 -12.38
C THR A 85 20.22 -16.36 -13.84
N THR A 86 21.26 -17.17 -14.05
CA THR A 86 21.80 -17.51 -15.37
C THR A 86 21.07 -18.70 -16.01
N ALA A 87 20.37 -19.50 -15.21
CA ALA A 87 19.56 -20.61 -15.68
C ALA A 87 18.29 -20.13 -16.41
N THR A 88 17.88 -20.88 -17.44
CA THR A 88 16.69 -20.57 -18.23
C THR A 88 15.38 -20.79 -17.47
N ASP A 89 15.40 -21.68 -16.50
CA ASP A 89 14.28 -22.11 -15.65
C ASP A 89 14.29 -21.47 -14.25
N CYS A 90 15.14 -20.46 -14.03
CA CYS A 90 15.16 -19.70 -12.78
C CYS A 90 13.78 -19.09 -12.47
N ASP A 91 13.27 -19.36 -11.27
CA ASP A 91 12.02 -18.76 -10.78
C ASP A 91 12.24 -17.31 -10.33
N ARG A 92 12.30 -16.42 -11.32
CA ARG A 92 12.46 -14.96 -11.10
C ARG A 92 11.28 -14.35 -10.36
N HIS A 93 10.10 -14.97 -10.41
CA HIS A 93 8.93 -14.48 -9.69
C HIS A 93 9.07 -14.70 -8.18
N LEU A 94 9.54 -15.88 -7.78
CA LEU A 94 9.86 -16.17 -6.38
C LEU A 94 11.02 -15.30 -5.89
N LEU A 95 12.10 -15.16 -6.67
CA LEU A 95 13.22 -14.29 -6.33
C LEU A 95 12.80 -12.82 -6.11
N ALA A 96 11.95 -12.27 -6.99
CA ALA A 96 11.42 -10.91 -6.83
C ALA A 96 10.61 -10.75 -5.53
N ARG A 97 9.90 -11.80 -5.12
CA ARG A 97 9.11 -11.82 -3.89
C ARG A 97 9.98 -11.95 -2.64
N VAL A 98 11.05 -12.73 -2.70
CA VAL A 98 12.09 -12.82 -1.65
C VAL A 98 12.67 -11.43 -1.40
N HIS A 99 13.17 -10.76 -2.45
CA HIS A 99 13.76 -9.44 -2.32
C HIS A 99 12.78 -8.39 -1.78
N SER A 100 11.53 -8.39 -2.24
CA SER A 100 10.55 -7.41 -1.76
C SER A 100 10.22 -7.59 -0.27
N GLN A 101 10.11 -8.83 0.21
CA GLN A 101 9.84 -9.11 1.61
C GLN A 101 11.07 -8.88 2.50
N ALA A 102 12.27 -9.24 2.02
CA ALA A 102 13.52 -8.98 2.73
C ALA A 102 13.78 -7.48 2.92
N LEU A 103 13.51 -6.66 1.89
CA LEU A 103 13.70 -5.20 1.96
C LEU A 103 12.79 -4.54 3.00
N LEU A 104 11.51 -4.92 3.04
CA LEU A 104 10.57 -4.40 4.04
C LEU A 104 11.03 -4.71 5.47
N LEU A 105 11.54 -5.92 5.71
CA LEU A 105 12.07 -6.33 7.00
C LEU A 105 13.42 -5.65 7.34
N GLN A 106 14.22 -5.31 6.33
CA GLN A 106 15.43 -4.50 6.52
C GLN A 106 15.09 -3.08 6.97
N GLU A 107 14.07 -2.46 6.37
CA GLU A 107 13.62 -1.11 6.75
C GLU A 107 13.20 -1.06 8.23
N GLU A 108 12.42 -2.05 8.69
CA GLU A 108 12.03 -2.20 10.09
C GLU A 108 13.24 -2.32 11.04
N LYS A 109 14.29 -3.05 10.64
CA LYS A 109 15.53 -3.19 11.44
C LYS A 109 16.38 -1.91 11.48
N THR A 110 16.34 -1.08 10.44
CA THR A 110 17.12 0.18 10.38
C THR A 110 16.60 1.25 11.34
N GLU A 111 15.30 1.25 11.63
CA GLU A 111 14.71 2.19 12.59
C GLU A 111 15.20 1.91 14.03
N SER A 112 15.42 0.64 14.37
CA SER A 112 15.92 0.21 15.69
C SER A 112 17.41 0.53 15.92
N THR A 113 18.22 0.57 14.86
CA THR A 113 19.69 0.79 14.94
C THR A 113 20.12 2.22 14.60
N GLY A 114 19.21 3.04 14.07
CA GLY A 114 19.49 4.41 13.62
C GLY A 114 20.05 5.33 14.70
N GLY A 115 19.74 5.14 15.99
CA GLY A 115 20.12 6.05 17.07
C GLY A 115 21.63 6.28 17.25
N LEU A 116 22.49 5.31 16.90
CA LEU A 116 23.94 5.41 17.12
C LEU A 116 24.70 6.01 15.93
N ILE A 117 24.20 5.84 14.70
CA ILE A 117 24.86 6.30 13.47
C ILE A 117 24.81 7.83 13.36
N TRP A 118 23.75 8.47 13.86
CA TRP A 118 23.64 9.94 13.93
C TRP A 118 24.68 10.60 14.84
N ILE A 119 25.12 9.93 15.90
CA ILE A 119 26.03 10.52 16.90
C ILE A 119 27.45 10.62 16.33
N VAL A 120 27.94 9.56 15.68
CA VAL A 120 29.31 9.51 15.16
C VAL A 120 29.41 10.27 13.82
N GLY A 121 28.40 10.16 12.95
CA GLY A 121 28.34 10.91 11.69
C GLY A 121 28.19 12.42 11.90
N GLY A 122 27.43 12.83 12.93
CA GLY A 122 27.23 14.23 13.27
C GLY A 122 28.50 14.96 13.69
N LEU A 123 29.40 14.32 14.44
CA LEU A 123 30.64 14.97 14.90
C LEU A 123 31.60 15.28 13.73
N VAL A 124 31.74 14.34 12.79
CA VAL A 124 32.59 14.52 11.61
C VAL A 124 31.98 15.55 10.66
N PHE A 125 30.65 15.53 10.49
CA PHE A 125 29.93 16.46 9.63
C PHE A 125 29.92 17.90 10.19
N LEU A 126 29.83 18.08 11.51
CA LEU A 126 29.88 19.40 12.17
C LEU A 126 31.25 20.08 12.02
N THR A 127 32.35 19.32 12.02
CA THR A 127 33.69 19.90 11.80
C THR A 127 33.91 20.37 10.36
N LEU A 128 33.32 19.68 9.38
CA LEU A 128 33.39 20.06 7.97
C LEU A 128 32.41 21.19 7.60
N LEU A 129 31.25 21.25 8.26
CA LEU A 129 30.28 22.34 8.08
C LEU A 129 30.68 23.66 8.75
N GLY A 130 31.54 23.64 9.76
CA GLY A 130 31.97 24.86 10.47
C GLY A 130 32.69 25.89 9.58
N VAL A 131 33.40 25.44 8.54
CA VAL A 131 34.13 26.32 7.61
C VAL A 131 33.24 26.79 6.44
N ALA A 132 32.29 25.96 6.01
CA ALA A 132 31.36 26.29 4.92
C ALA A 132 30.13 27.10 5.39
N GLY A 133 29.74 26.97 6.66
CA GLY A 133 28.54 27.56 7.25
C GLY A 133 28.57 29.09 7.37
N PHE A 134 29.75 29.73 7.34
CA PHE A 134 29.86 31.20 7.38
C PHE A 134 29.47 31.87 6.05
N LEU A 135 29.39 31.12 4.94
CA LEU A 135 29.08 31.68 3.61
C LEU A 135 27.73 31.24 3.03
N LEU A 136 27.05 30.25 3.61
CA LEU A 136 25.74 29.79 3.11
C LEU A 136 24.63 30.01 4.13
N LYS A 137 24.36 31.29 4.37
CA LYS A 137 23.08 31.71 4.95
C LYS A 137 21.97 31.48 3.90
N ARG A 138 21.07 30.54 4.23
CA ARG A 138 19.71 30.26 3.70
C ARG A 138 19.61 29.14 2.65
N LYS A 139 19.10 27.96 3.08
CA LYS A 139 17.66 27.65 3.08
C LYS A 139 17.33 26.64 4.18
N LYS A 140 16.35 26.99 5.01
CA LYS A 140 15.69 26.14 6.00
C LYS A 140 14.88 25.08 5.22
N LYS A 141 15.11 23.79 5.46
CA LYS A 141 14.26 22.69 4.94
C LYS A 141 12.91 22.76 5.68
N PRO A 142 11.74 22.74 5.03
CA PRO A 142 10.48 22.65 5.76
C PRO A 142 10.35 21.28 6.44
N GLN A 143 9.68 21.27 7.58
CA GLN A 143 9.41 20.11 8.44
C GLN A 143 8.71 18.97 7.69
N GLN A 144 9.12 17.74 7.99
CA GLN A 144 8.60 16.49 7.44
C GLN A 144 7.42 15.93 8.28
N HIS A 145 6.76 16.77 9.08
CA HIS A 145 5.64 16.40 9.96
C HIS A 145 4.28 16.47 9.24
N ASP A 146 4.18 17.27 8.18
CA ASP A 146 2.88 17.59 7.55
C ASP A 146 2.33 16.46 6.66
N SER A 147 3.18 15.66 6.00
CA SER A 147 2.72 14.65 5.03
C SER A 147 2.02 13.43 5.67
N GLN A 148 2.42 13.04 6.89
CA GLN A 148 1.83 11.90 7.59
C GLN A 148 0.54 12.30 8.33
N GLU A 149 0.48 13.51 8.89
CA GLU A 149 -0.74 14.03 9.51
C GLU A 149 -1.84 14.30 8.47
N ASN A 150 -1.48 14.88 7.30
CA ASN A 150 -2.42 15.13 6.21
C ASN A 150 -3.05 13.84 5.66
N GLY A 151 -2.28 12.74 5.55
CA GLY A 151 -2.81 11.44 5.12
C GLY A 151 -3.78 10.81 6.13
N ILE A 152 -3.53 10.99 7.44
CA ILE A 152 -4.44 10.53 8.50
C ILE A 152 -5.74 11.36 8.51
N GLN A 153 -5.64 12.67 8.28
CA GLN A 153 -6.80 13.57 8.21
C GLN A 153 -7.66 13.31 6.96
N GLU A 154 -7.02 13.06 5.81
CA GLU A 154 -7.72 12.70 4.57
C GLU A 154 -8.59 11.46 4.74
N ASN A 155 -8.09 10.41 5.41
CA ASN A 155 -8.88 9.19 5.59
C ASN A 155 -10.17 9.40 6.43
N ARG A 156 -10.17 10.39 7.33
CA ARG A 156 -11.35 10.70 8.17
C ARG A 156 -12.51 11.28 7.37
N ILE A 157 -12.26 11.89 6.20
CA ILE A 157 -13.35 12.40 5.37
C ILE A 157 -14.26 11.26 4.89
N TYR A 158 -13.70 10.06 4.67
CA TYR A 158 -14.45 8.89 4.22
C TYR A 158 -15.36 8.29 5.32
N GLU A 159 -15.09 8.64 6.58
CA GLU A 159 -15.90 8.26 7.74
C GLU A 159 -16.94 9.33 8.12
N SER A 160 -16.89 10.50 7.47
CA SER A 160 -17.82 11.59 7.78
C SER A 160 -19.24 11.31 7.31
N ASP A 161 -20.23 11.77 8.09
CA ASP A 161 -21.65 11.61 7.77
C ASP A 161 -22.01 12.16 6.38
N VAL A 162 -21.36 13.24 5.96
CA VAL A 162 -21.63 13.86 4.65
C VAL A 162 -21.12 13.00 3.50
N TYR A 163 -19.95 12.37 3.64
CA TYR A 163 -19.45 11.46 2.61
C TYR A 163 -20.32 10.20 2.51
N LEU A 164 -20.68 9.61 3.66
CA LEU A 164 -21.58 8.45 3.72
C LEU A 164 -22.94 8.77 3.10
N ARG A 165 -23.47 9.96 3.34
CA ARG A 165 -24.70 10.43 2.70
C ARG A 165 -24.61 10.46 1.18
N PHE A 166 -23.51 10.97 0.60
CA PHE A 166 -23.31 10.95 -0.85
C PHE A 166 -23.21 9.52 -1.40
N ARG A 167 -22.59 8.60 -0.66
CA ARG A 167 -22.52 7.18 -1.02
C ARG A 167 -23.87 6.48 -0.95
N ASP A 168 -24.76 6.87 -0.05
CA ASP A 168 -26.12 6.33 -0.02
C ASP A 168 -26.99 6.92 -1.14
N LEU A 169 -26.79 8.19 -1.48
CA LEU A 169 -27.44 8.82 -2.65
C LEU A 169 -27.00 8.18 -3.97
N SER A 170 -25.75 7.70 -4.10
CA SER A 170 -25.33 6.99 -5.32
C SER A 170 -26.04 5.65 -5.51
N LYS A 171 -26.52 5.02 -4.43
CA LYS A 171 -27.33 3.79 -4.49
C LYS A 171 -28.81 4.06 -4.78
N HIS A 172 -29.29 5.28 -4.52
CA HIS A 172 -30.69 5.67 -4.65
C HIS A 172 -30.86 6.90 -5.56
N PRO A 173 -30.67 6.74 -6.89
CA PRO A 173 -30.59 7.85 -7.85
C PRO A 173 -31.87 8.69 -8.04
N LEU A 174 -32.97 8.34 -7.37
CA LEU A 174 -34.22 9.12 -7.37
C LEU A 174 -34.20 10.28 -6.38
N GLN A 175 -33.23 10.32 -5.46
CA GLN A 175 -33.10 11.39 -4.48
C GLN A 175 -32.06 12.41 -4.97
N SER A 176 -32.51 13.64 -5.24
CA SER A 176 -31.62 14.72 -5.66
C SER A 176 -30.80 15.26 -4.49
N ILE A 177 -29.56 15.64 -4.77
CA ILE A 177 -28.65 16.23 -3.79
C ILE A 177 -29.10 17.66 -3.49
N SER A 178 -29.37 17.96 -2.22
CA SER A 178 -29.78 19.30 -1.80
C SER A 178 -28.61 20.28 -1.83
N ARG A 179 -28.91 21.59 -1.87
CA ARG A 179 -27.90 22.65 -1.70
C ARG A 179 -27.16 22.52 -0.37
N ASP A 180 -27.87 22.16 0.69
CA ASP A 180 -27.28 21.98 2.02
C ASP A 180 -26.27 20.83 2.05
N ASP A 181 -26.49 19.81 1.22
CA ASP A 181 -25.62 18.63 1.13
C ASP A 181 -24.32 18.98 0.42
N TRP A 182 -24.40 19.79 -0.65
CA TRP A 182 -23.23 20.35 -1.31
C TRP A 182 -22.43 21.25 -0.39
N ASN A 183 -23.10 22.14 0.34
CA ASN A 183 -22.42 23.04 1.29
C ASN A 183 -21.72 22.24 2.41
N ALA A 184 -22.38 21.20 2.94
CA ALA A 184 -21.78 20.33 3.94
C ALA A 184 -20.55 19.61 3.40
N LEU A 185 -20.59 19.14 2.15
CA LEU A 185 -19.46 18.45 1.53
C LEU A 185 -18.29 19.40 1.26
N GLU A 186 -18.59 20.60 0.76
CA GLU A 186 -17.59 21.65 0.54
C GLU A 186 -16.91 22.05 1.87
N MET A 187 -17.68 22.25 2.94
CA MET A 187 -17.12 22.52 4.28
C MET A 187 -16.24 21.39 4.79
N ALA A 188 -16.68 20.13 4.65
CA ALA A 188 -15.87 18.99 5.07
C ALA A 188 -14.56 18.91 4.25
N VAL A 189 -14.61 19.13 2.95
CA VAL A 189 -13.38 19.10 2.13
C VAL A 189 -12.44 20.24 2.49
N ASP A 190 -12.93 21.44 2.74
CA ASP A 190 -12.07 22.55 3.16
C ASP A 190 -11.50 22.33 4.57
N GLU A 191 -12.19 21.57 5.43
CA GLU A 191 -11.74 21.18 6.78
C GLU A 191 -10.69 20.06 6.76
N TYR A 192 -10.95 18.95 6.07
CA TYR A 192 -10.08 17.77 6.05
C TYR A 192 -8.98 17.83 4.98
N LEU A 193 -9.16 18.67 3.94
CA LEU A 193 -8.23 18.81 2.80
C LEU A 193 -7.92 20.30 2.51
N PRO A 194 -7.39 21.09 3.47
CA PRO A 194 -7.24 22.55 3.34
C PRO A 194 -6.27 22.98 2.22
N ASP A 195 -5.37 22.10 1.79
CA ASP A 195 -4.44 22.36 0.68
C ASP A 195 -5.04 22.05 -0.69
N PHE A 196 -6.11 21.25 -0.74
CA PHE A 196 -6.77 20.91 -1.99
C PHE A 196 -7.37 22.16 -2.66
N ARG A 197 -8.08 22.99 -1.90
CA ARG A 197 -8.66 24.24 -2.43
C ARG A 197 -7.58 25.16 -2.98
N LYS A 198 -6.46 25.29 -2.27
CA LYS A 198 -5.32 26.12 -2.70
C LYS A 198 -4.66 25.57 -3.97
N LYS A 199 -4.60 24.25 -4.14
CA LYS A 199 -4.04 23.58 -5.31
C LYS A 199 -4.90 23.79 -6.55
N VAL A 200 -6.23 23.62 -6.41
CA VAL A 200 -7.15 23.61 -7.55
C VAL A 200 -7.63 25.00 -7.95
N ASP A 201 -7.86 25.88 -6.97
CA ASP A 201 -8.41 27.21 -7.20
C ASP A 201 -7.75 28.26 -6.29
N PRO A 202 -6.43 28.53 -6.47
CA PRO A 202 -5.68 29.45 -5.62
C PRO A 202 -6.26 30.87 -5.59
N ASN A 203 -6.91 31.29 -6.69
CA ASN A 203 -7.47 32.63 -6.86
C ASN A 203 -8.98 32.72 -6.61
N HIS A 204 -9.63 31.63 -6.20
CA HIS A 204 -11.08 31.58 -5.95
C HIS A 204 -11.93 32.04 -7.16
N ASN A 205 -11.47 31.73 -8.38
CA ASN A 205 -12.09 32.16 -9.63
C ASN A 205 -12.72 30.99 -10.40
N MET A 206 -12.61 29.77 -9.91
CA MET A 206 -13.23 28.61 -10.51
C MET A 206 -14.75 28.63 -10.27
N LYS A 207 -15.53 28.16 -11.24
CA LYS A 207 -16.98 28.02 -11.09
C LYS A 207 -17.31 26.93 -10.06
N ASP A 208 -18.35 27.12 -9.26
CA ASP A 208 -18.80 26.13 -8.27
C ASP A 208 -19.01 24.74 -8.88
N THR A 209 -19.58 24.67 -10.09
CA THR A 209 -19.76 23.39 -10.82
C THR A 209 -18.44 22.68 -11.10
N ASP A 210 -17.42 23.44 -11.47
CA ASP A 210 -16.09 22.91 -11.80
C ASP A 210 -15.36 22.48 -10.53
N TYR A 211 -15.48 23.26 -9.45
CA TYR A 211 -14.93 22.90 -8.14
C TYR A 211 -15.56 21.61 -7.60
N ARG A 212 -16.89 21.45 -7.71
CA ARG A 212 -17.59 20.23 -7.31
C ARG A 212 -17.13 19.00 -8.08
N ILE A 213 -16.89 19.11 -9.39
CA ILE A 213 -16.32 18.01 -10.18
C ILE A 213 -14.93 17.64 -9.64
N CYS A 214 -14.06 18.63 -9.40
CA CYS A 214 -12.72 18.41 -8.84
C CYS A 214 -12.81 17.68 -7.50
N MET A 215 -13.68 18.15 -6.62
CA MET A 215 -13.89 17.61 -5.28
C MET A 215 -14.37 16.16 -5.31
N LEU A 216 -15.37 15.84 -6.14
CA LEU A 216 -15.89 14.47 -6.23
C LEU A 216 -14.84 13.48 -6.77
N ILE A 217 -14.02 13.90 -7.74
CA ILE A 217 -12.93 13.09 -8.28
C ILE A 217 -11.81 12.92 -7.22
N ARG A 218 -11.51 13.98 -6.45
CA ARG A 218 -10.57 13.94 -5.31
C ARG A 218 -11.02 12.95 -4.24
N LEU A 219 -12.32 12.87 -3.99
CA LEU A 219 -12.96 11.95 -3.06
C LEU A 219 -13.20 10.54 -3.64
N ARG A 220 -12.62 10.23 -4.79
CA ARG A 220 -12.66 8.89 -5.41
C ARG A 220 -14.09 8.40 -5.72
N PHE A 221 -15.02 9.31 -6.02
CA PHE A 221 -16.29 8.90 -6.63
C PHE A 221 -16.06 8.42 -8.07
N ALA A 222 -16.75 7.36 -8.46
CA ALA A 222 -16.66 6.85 -9.83
C ALA A 222 -17.25 7.87 -10.81
N LEU A 223 -16.72 7.95 -12.03
CA LEU A 223 -17.15 8.94 -13.02
C LEU A 223 -18.64 8.87 -13.35
N SER A 224 -19.24 7.68 -13.26
CA SER A 224 -20.69 7.49 -13.39
C SER A 224 -21.47 8.14 -12.26
N GLU A 225 -20.96 8.07 -11.02
CA GLU A 225 -21.54 8.74 -9.85
C GLU A 225 -21.37 10.25 -9.98
N VAL A 226 -20.18 10.73 -10.38
CA VAL A 226 -19.93 12.16 -10.61
C VAL A 226 -20.88 12.72 -11.67
N ALA A 227 -21.07 12.02 -12.78
CA ALA A 227 -21.99 12.42 -13.83
C ALA A 227 -23.45 12.48 -13.32
N ALA A 228 -23.87 11.49 -12.53
CA ALA A 228 -25.20 11.45 -11.94
C ALA A 228 -25.43 12.59 -10.93
N PHE A 229 -24.47 12.83 -10.04
CA PHE A 229 -24.56 13.88 -9.02
C PHE A 229 -24.61 15.28 -9.62
N MET A 230 -23.86 15.49 -10.71
CA MET A 230 -23.77 16.78 -11.39
C MET A 230 -24.89 16.99 -12.42
N ASP A 231 -25.75 15.99 -12.64
CA ASP A 231 -26.78 15.99 -13.69
C ASP A 231 -26.21 16.36 -15.08
N ILE A 232 -25.05 15.78 -15.42
CA ILE A 232 -24.39 16.00 -16.71
C ILE A 232 -24.14 14.68 -17.42
N THR A 233 -24.10 14.74 -18.75
CA THR A 233 -23.77 13.56 -19.55
C THR A 233 -22.29 13.15 -19.38
N PRO A 234 -21.95 11.86 -19.50
CA PRO A 234 -20.56 11.40 -19.47
C PRO A 234 -19.66 12.09 -20.50
N GLN A 235 -20.21 12.46 -21.66
CA GLN A 235 -19.47 13.21 -22.70
C GLN A 235 -19.14 14.65 -22.27
N ASN A 236 -20.07 15.31 -21.58
CA ASN A 236 -19.83 16.64 -21.01
C ASN A 236 -18.78 16.55 -19.90
N LEU A 237 -18.90 15.58 -19.00
CA LEU A 237 -17.91 15.33 -17.94
C LEU A 237 -16.50 15.08 -18.51
N TYR A 238 -16.38 14.26 -19.56
CA TYR A 238 -15.11 14.03 -20.27
C TYR A 238 -14.49 15.34 -20.79
N SER A 239 -15.31 16.16 -21.45
CA SER A 239 -14.86 17.43 -22.03
C SER A 239 -14.47 18.44 -20.94
N ARG A 240 -15.24 18.50 -19.85
CA ARG A 240 -14.96 19.32 -18.66
C ARG A 240 -13.64 18.94 -18.02
N ARG A 241 -13.38 17.65 -17.77
CA ARG A 241 -12.09 17.18 -17.23
C ARG A 241 -10.91 17.61 -18.09
N LYS A 242 -11.04 17.56 -19.42
CA LYS A 242 -10.00 18.07 -20.33
C LYS A 242 -9.78 19.58 -20.18
N GLN A 243 -10.85 20.35 -20.00
CA GLN A 243 -10.76 21.79 -19.76
C GLN A 243 -10.12 22.10 -18.39
N LEU A 244 -10.49 21.33 -17.36
CA LEU A 244 -9.96 21.48 -16.00
C LEU A 244 -8.47 21.14 -15.93
N LEU A 245 -8.02 20.10 -16.65
CA LEU A 245 -6.59 19.79 -16.79
C LEU A 245 -5.79 20.99 -17.29
N LYS A 246 -6.34 21.68 -18.30
CA LYS A 246 -5.72 22.87 -18.87
C LYS A 246 -5.80 24.07 -17.94
N SER A 247 -6.93 24.32 -17.29
CA SER A 247 -7.10 25.52 -16.45
C SER A 247 -6.39 25.42 -15.11
N VAL A 248 -6.37 24.24 -14.49
CA VAL A 248 -5.80 24.01 -13.15
C VAL A 248 -4.30 23.73 -13.24
N PHE A 249 -3.89 22.83 -14.13
CA PHE A 249 -2.50 22.37 -14.19
C PHE A 249 -1.70 22.93 -15.36
N ASN A 250 -2.34 23.70 -16.25
CA ASN A 250 -1.72 24.20 -17.49
C ASN A 250 -1.19 23.07 -18.39
N ILE A 251 -1.84 21.91 -18.36
CA ILE A 251 -1.49 20.72 -19.15
C ILE A 251 -2.53 20.51 -20.25
N VAL A 252 -2.07 20.14 -21.46
CA VAL A 252 -2.94 19.70 -22.55
C VAL A 252 -2.75 18.20 -22.73
N GLY A 253 -3.75 17.42 -22.33
CA GLY A 253 -3.65 15.97 -22.30
C GLY A 253 -4.99 15.26 -22.36
N LYS A 254 -5.00 14.00 -21.94
CA LYS A 254 -6.21 13.19 -21.80
C LYS A 254 -6.89 13.49 -20.45
N PRO A 255 -8.23 13.36 -20.36
CA PRO A 255 -8.92 13.51 -19.09
C PRO A 255 -8.38 12.63 -17.96
N ASP A 256 -7.84 11.45 -18.25
CA ASP A 256 -7.38 10.52 -17.20
C ASP A 256 -6.15 11.04 -16.43
N GLU A 257 -5.36 11.90 -17.07
CA GLU A 257 -4.26 12.62 -16.42
C GLU A 257 -4.77 13.61 -15.36
N PHE A 258 -5.96 14.21 -15.59
CA PHE A 258 -6.60 15.06 -14.60
C PHE A 258 -6.96 14.31 -13.33
N ASP A 259 -7.50 13.09 -13.49
CA ASP A 259 -7.95 12.28 -12.35
C ASP A 259 -6.76 11.88 -11.48
N ALA A 260 -5.64 11.49 -12.10
CA ALA A 260 -4.40 11.19 -11.37
C ALA A 260 -3.88 12.41 -10.61
N LEU A 261 -3.78 13.58 -11.26
CA LEU A 261 -3.23 14.80 -10.65
C LEU A 261 -4.11 15.40 -9.56
N ILE A 262 -5.43 15.27 -9.70
CA ILE A 262 -6.38 15.69 -8.67
C ILE A 262 -6.28 14.78 -7.45
N GLN A 263 -6.04 13.49 -7.63
CA GLN A 263 -6.04 12.49 -6.57
C GLN A 263 -4.72 12.37 -5.80
N GLU A 264 -3.63 12.95 -6.32
CA GLU A 264 -2.36 13.22 -5.62
C GLU A 264 -2.48 14.37 -4.62
#